data_AF-A0A2H1JFF6-F1
#
_entry.id   AF-A0A2H1JFF6-F1
#
_cell.length_a   1.000
_cell.length_b   1.000
_cell.length_c   1.000
_cell.angle_alpha   90.00
_cell.angle_beta   90.00
_cell.angle_gamma   90.00
#
_symmetry.space_group_name_H-M   'P 1'
#
loop_
_entity.id
_entity.type
_entity.pdbx_description
1 polymer ?
#
loop_
_entity_poly.entity_id
_entity_poly.type
_entity_poly.pdbx_seq_one_letter_code
_entity_poly.pdbx_strand_id
1 'polypeptide(L)' 'MVAIALGMIHSALESSTLGDALVIGVIVGLGVAAAVSVNNALTPHTPHPFVFGAVTGGYHFVGIVIVSAIVELVST' A
#
# COMPACT_ATOMS: atom_id res chain seq x y z
N MET A 1 6.96 -3.40 9.15
CA MET A 1 5.64 -3.03 9.69
C MET A 1 4.51 -3.24 8.67
N VAL A 2 4.65 -2.79 7.41
CA VAL A 2 3.62 -2.99 6.36
C VAL A 2 3.16 -4.44 6.20
N ALA A 3 4.08 -5.40 6.12
CA ALA A 3 3.71 -6.83 5.98
C ALA A 3 2.89 -7.36 7.18
N ILE A 4 3.21 -6.92 8.40
CA ILE A 4 2.48 -7.33 9.61
C ILE A 4 1.07 -6.72 9.57
N ALA A 5 0.95 -5.43 9.24
CA ALA A 5 -0.35 -4.76 9.11
C ALA A 5 -1.22 -5.41 8.04
N LEU A 6 -0.65 -5.79 6.89
CA LEU A 6 -1.36 -6.52 5.85
C LEU A 6 -1.78 -7.90 6.33
N GLY A 7 -0.92 -8.65 7.03
CA GLY A 7 -1.30 -9.94 7.64
C GLY A 7 -2.48 -9.81 8.61
N MET A 8 -2.52 -8.75 9.43
CA MET A 8 -3.66 -8.47 10.30
C MET A 8 -4.93 -8.15 9.51
N ILE A 9 -4.84 -7.38 8.42
CA ILE A 9 -5.98 -7.04 7.57
C ILE A 9 -6.52 -8.29 6.85
N HIS A 10 -5.65 -9.10 6.27
CA HIS A 10 -6.01 -10.37 5.64
C HIS A 10 -6.71 -11.30 6.64
N SER A 11 -6.15 -11.45 7.84
CA SER A 11 -6.76 -12.24 8.91
C SER A 11 -8.12 -11.69 9.37
N ALA A 12 -8.30 -10.37 9.42
CA ALA A 12 -9.55 -9.75 9.84
C ALA A 12 -10.64 -9.81 8.77
N LEU A 13 -10.25 -9.86 7.49
CA LEU A 13 -11.16 -9.95 6.34
C LEU A 13 -11.39 -11.39 5.87
N GLU A 14 -10.73 -12.37 6.51
CA GLU A 14 -10.76 -13.78 6.10
C GLU A 14 -10.45 -13.96 4.60
N SER A 15 -9.44 -13.23 4.10
CA SER A 15 -9.03 -13.38 2.70
C SER A 15 -8.55 -14.80 2.45
N SER A 16 -8.93 -15.36 1.30
CA SER A 16 -8.59 -16.75 0.95
C SER A 16 -8.15 -16.93 -0.50
N THR A 17 -8.08 -15.84 -1.26
CA THR A 17 -7.71 -15.86 -2.67
C THR A 17 -6.70 -14.77 -2.98
N LEU A 18 -5.88 -15.02 -4.01
CA LEU A 18 -5.00 -13.99 -4.58
C LEU A 18 -5.80 -12.77 -5.06
N GLY A 19 -7.05 -12.95 -5.50
CA GLY A 19 -7.94 -11.86 -5.86
C GLY A 19 -8.23 -10.92 -4.69
N ASP A 20 -8.57 -11.47 -3.53
CA ASP A 20 -8.82 -10.70 -2.30
C ASP A 20 -7.57 -9.92 -1.89
N ALA A 21 -6.41 -10.59 -1.93
CA ALA A 21 -5.12 -9.98 -1.63
C ALA A 21 -4.80 -8.77 -2.53
N LEU A 22 -5.07 -8.88 -3.84
CA LEU A 22 -4.88 -7.77 -4.77
C LEU A 22 -5.85 -6.62 -4.48
N VAL A 23 -7.11 -6.92 -4.16
CA VAL A 23 -8.10 -5.88 -3.80
C VAL A 23 -7.68 -5.17 -2.51
N ILE A 24 -7.28 -5.91 -1.47
CA ILE A 24 -6.76 -5.35 -0.22
C ILE A 24 -5.55 -4.48 -0.50
N GLY A 25 -4.57 -5.00 -1.24
CA GLY A 25 -3.36 -4.27 -1.61
C GLY A 25 -3.65 -2.99 -2.38
N VAL A 26 -4.61 -3.00 -3.30
CA VAL A 26 -5.01 -1.80 -4.05
C VAL A 26 -5.67 -0.77 -3.14
N ILE A 27 -6.60 -1.19 -2.28
CA ILE A 27 -7.31 -0.30 -1.35
C ILE A 27 -6.34 0.34 -0.36
N VAL A 28 -5.47 -0.47 0.27
CA VAL A 28 -4.49 0.03 1.25
C VAL A 28 -3.41 0.86 0.54
N GLY A 29 -2.93 0.41 -0.61
CA GLY A 29 -1.88 1.07 -1.36
C GLY A 29 -2.31 2.44 -1.88
N LEU A 30 -3.50 2.57 -2.49
CA LEU A 30 -4.01 3.86 -2.96
C LEU A 30 -4.59 4.70 -1.82
N GLY A 31 -5.50 4.11 -1.03
CA GLY A 31 -6.29 4.81 -0.03
C GLY A 31 -5.49 5.27 1.19
N VAL A 32 -4.39 4.58 1.50
CA VAL A 32 -3.53 4.92 2.65
C VAL A 32 -2.17 5.38 2.17
N ALA A 33 -1.39 4.50 1.55
CA ALA A 33 0.04 4.79 1.38
C ALA A 33 0.33 5.86 0.34
N ALA A 34 -0.32 5.81 -0.84
CA ALA A 34 -0.17 6.85 -1.85
C ALA A 34 -0.69 8.20 -1.33
N ALA A 35 -1.87 8.20 -0.70
CA ALA A 35 -2.45 9.41 -0.10
C ALA A 35 -1.53 10.04 0.95
N VAL A 36 -1.00 9.24 1.89
CA VAL A 36 -0.05 9.71 2.92
C VAL A 36 1.24 10.22 2.29
N SER A 37 1.76 9.54 1.26
CA SER A 37 3.01 9.95 0.59
C SER A 37 2.85 11.30 -0.11
N VAL A 38 1.74 11.50 -0.81
CA VAL A 38 1.42 12.79 -1.44
C VAL A 38 1.25 13.87 -0.37
N ASN A 39 0.50 13.59 0.71
CA ASN A 39 0.34 14.54 1.81
C ASN A 39 1.69 14.94 2.43
N ASN A 40 2.57 13.98 2.68
CA ASN A 40 3.90 14.24 3.25
C ASN A 40 4.81 15.03 2.31
N ALA A 41 4.56 14.97 1.00
CA ALA A 41 5.28 15.77 0.02
C ALA A 41 4.91 17.26 0.07
N LEU A 42 3.74 17.62 0.64
CA LEU A 42 3.24 19.00 0.75
C LEU A 42 3.91 19.77 1.89
N THR A 43 5.24 19.90 1.83
CA THR A 43 6.03 20.73 2.74
C THR A 43 6.61 21.93 1.99
N PRO A 44 6.77 23.12 2.62
CA PRO A 44 7.24 24.34 1.95
C PRO A 44 8.61 24.22 1.26
N HIS A 45 9.39 23.21 1.64
CA HIS A 45 10.76 23.03 1.15
C HIS A 45 10.87 21.96 0.05
N THR A 46 9.82 21.20 -0.26
CA THR A 46 9.88 20.20 -1.33
C THR A 46 9.65 20.87 -2.68
N PRO A 47 10.66 20.94 -3.57
CA PRO A 47 10.44 21.40 -4.93
C PRO A 47 9.54 20.39 -5.68
N HIS A 48 8.55 20.90 -6.42
CA HIS A 48 7.57 20.10 -7.17
C HIS A 48 6.88 19.00 -6.33
N PRO A 49 6.13 19.38 -5.27
CA PRO A 49 5.63 18.43 -4.27
C PRO A 49 4.69 17.36 -4.84
N PHE A 50 3.89 17.69 -5.87
CA PHE A 50 3.01 16.71 -6.50
C PHE A 50 3.77 15.65 -7.32
N VAL A 51 4.88 16.02 -7.96
CA VAL A 51 5.71 15.07 -8.71
C VAL A 51 6.41 14.13 -7.73
N PHE A 52 7.02 14.68 -6.68
CA PHE A 52 7.65 13.90 -5.63
C PHE A 52 6.65 12.96 -4.95
N GLY A 53 5.47 13.48 -4.58
CA GLY A 53 4.38 12.72 -3.98
C GLY A 53 3.85 11.62 -4.89
N ALA A 54 3.70 11.87 -6.20
CA ALA A 54 3.25 10.86 -7.15
C ALA A 54 4.27 9.73 -7.34
N VAL A 55 5.56 10.06 -7.44
CA VAL A 55 6.63 9.05 -7.58
C VAL A 55 6.76 8.20 -6.32
N THR A 56 6.85 8.84 -5.15
CA THR A 56 6.98 8.14 -3.86
C THR A 56 5.71 7.37 -3.50
N GLY A 57 4.54 7.98 -3.68
CA GLY A 57 3.25 7.34 -3.49
C GLY A 57 3.03 6.16 -4.44
N GLY A 58 3.44 6.28 -5.71
CA GLY A 58 3.40 5.19 -6.67
C GLY A 58 4.29 4.02 -6.27
N TYR A 59 5.51 4.28 -5.79
CA TYR A 59 6.39 3.25 -5.26
C TYR A 59 5.76 2.51 -4.07
N HIS A 60 5.20 3.24 -3.10
CA HIS A 60 4.54 2.63 -1.96
C HIS A 60 3.28 1.86 -2.33
N PHE A 61 2.48 2.37 -3.27
CA PHE A 61 1.30 1.68 -3.79
C PHE A 61 1.67 0.32 -4.40
N VAL A 62 2.59 0.31 -5.36
CA VAL A 62 3.04 -0.93 -6.03
C VAL A 62 3.66 -1.89 -5.01
N GLY A 63 4.49 -1.37 -4.11
CA GLY A 63 5.10 -2.17 -3.05
C GLY A 63 4.07 -2.83 -2.13
N ILE A 64 3.02 -2.12 -1.72
CA ILE A 64 1.95 -2.68 -0.88
C ILE A 64 1.15 -3.74 -1.62
N VAL A 65 0.81 -3.53 -2.90
CA VAL A 65 0.11 -4.55 -3.70
C VAL A 65 0.93 -5.84 -3.75
N ILE A 66 2.25 -5.72 -4.01
CA ILE A 66 3.16 -6.87 -4.05
C ILE A 66 3.24 -7.56 -2.68
N VAL A 67 3.41 -6.80 -1.60
CA VAL A 67 3.50 -7.37 -0.24
C VAL A 67 2.18 -8.05 0.15
N SER A 68 1.03 -7.49 -0.20
CA SER A 68 -0.30 -8.08 0.07
C SER A 68 -0.43 -9.44 -0.61
N ALA A 69 -0.01 -9.53 -1.88
CA ALA A 69 0.02 -10.80 -2.62
C ALA A 69 1.00 -11.81 -2.00
N ILE A 70 2.19 -11.38 -1.58
CA ILE A 70 3.17 -12.26 -0.92
C ILE A 70 2.62 -12.80 0.41
N VAL A 71 1.97 -11.95 1.21
CA VAL A 71 1.36 -12.36 2.48
C VAL A 71 0.38 -13.49 2.24
N GLU A 72 -0.54 -13.33 1.30
CA GLU A 72 -1.53 -14.37 0.95
C GLU A 72 -0.87 -15.68 0.51
N LEU A 73 0.10 -15.61 -0.40
CA LEU A 73 0.79 -16.78 -0.96
C LEU A 73 1.60 -17.57 0.07
N VAL A 74 1.99 -16.97 1.19
CA VAL A 74 2.74 -17.63 2.27
C VAL A 74 1.81 -18.12 3.39
N SER A 75 0.58 -17.61 3.45
CA SER A 75 -0.43 -18.04 4.42
C SER A 75 -1.33 -19.20 3.97
N THR A 76 -1.32 -19.53 2.68
CA THR A 76 -2.01 -20.70 2.09
C THR A 76 -1.16 -21.95 2.10
#